data_AF-A0A1Q9YER1-F1
#
_entry.id   AF-A0A1Q9YER1-F1
#
_cell.length_a   1.000
_cell.length_b   1.000
_cell.length_c   1.000
_cell.angle_alpha   90.00
_cell.angle_beta   90.00
_cell.angle_gamma   90.00
#
_symmetry.space_group_name_H-M   'P 1'
#
loop_
_entity.id
_entity.type
_entity.pdbx_description
1 polymer ?
#
loop_
_entity_poly.entity_id
_entity_poly.type
_entity_poly.pdbx_seq_one_letter_code
_entity_poly.pdbx_strand_id
1 'polypeptide(L)'
;MKTKRTYALMAAMLMAAGCASGSDASKTDDSSNTTAPAEDAYKIGIIEYADHPALDATVEGFQDYMEENNVAVDIDFKSAQGEQANCTTIAQTFVNDKVDLIYAVATPAAQATANATKDIPIVTSAVTDLETADLVESNEKPGTNVTGASDLNPIEAQLNLLKQILPDAKKIAIMYCNAEENSRFQAKLAEEVCDKLGLEYEEATVTETNQIQQVVESLAGKVDAIYIPTDNMLAKAMPTVTQAANDINLPCIVGEEGMVEQGGLATYGIDYYELGKMAGAQAEAILKGESNPADMPVVFQTEDECALAINSETAKKLGITFPEDVTKDAKDLAETTED
;
A
#
# COMPACT_ATOMS: atom_id res chain seq x y z
N MET A 1 -0.79 -25.76 -4.46
CA MET A 1 -0.43 -25.62 -5.90
C MET A 1 -1.07 -24.35 -6.45
N LYS A 2 -0.41 -23.20 -6.30
CA LYS A 2 -0.85 -21.93 -6.88
C LYS A 2 -0.08 -21.71 -8.19
N THR A 3 -0.80 -21.68 -9.29
CA THR A 3 -0.24 -21.42 -10.64
C THR A 3 0.07 -19.93 -10.77
N LYS A 4 1.36 -19.58 -10.76
CA LYS A 4 1.84 -18.26 -11.22
C LYS A 4 1.51 -18.11 -12.71
N ARG A 5 0.67 -17.15 -13.07
CA ARG A 5 0.46 -16.73 -14.46
C ARG A 5 1.39 -15.55 -14.75
N THR A 6 2.42 -15.81 -15.54
CA THR A 6 3.32 -14.81 -16.09
C THR A 6 2.63 -14.08 -17.24
N TYR A 7 2.47 -12.76 -17.16
CA TYR A 7 2.04 -11.94 -18.28
C TYR A 7 3.24 -11.65 -19.20
N ALA A 8 3.13 -12.04 -20.47
CA ALA A 8 4.16 -11.82 -21.48
C ALA A 8 3.86 -10.54 -22.28
N LEU A 9 4.81 -9.61 -22.28
CA LEU A 9 4.84 -8.45 -23.19
C LEU A 9 5.00 -8.92 -24.64
N MET A 10 4.08 -8.52 -25.52
CA MET A 10 4.20 -8.73 -26.97
C MET A 10 4.43 -7.39 -27.67
N ALA A 11 5.66 -7.18 -28.16
CA ALA A 11 6.02 -6.09 -29.04
C ALA A 11 5.64 -6.44 -30.49
N ALA A 12 4.80 -5.62 -31.12
CA ALA A 12 4.42 -5.78 -32.53
C ALA A 12 5.38 -5.00 -33.45
N MET A 13 6.04 -5.71 -34.36
CA MET A 13 6.69 -5.13 -35.56
C MET A 13 6.00 -5.66 -36.82
N LEU A 14 5.38 -4.74 -37.57
CA LEU A 14 4.95 -4.86 -38.97
C LEU A 14 6.12 -4.33 -39.85
N MET A 15 6.47 -4.77 -41.06
CA MET A 15 5.92 -5.62 -42.12
C MET A 15 7.10 -5.95 -43.07
N ALA A 16 7.04 -7.06 -43.82
CA ALA A 16 7.21 -7.02 -45.30
C ALA A 16 6.88 -8.36 -45.99
N ALA A 17 6.21 -8.21 -47.14
CA ALA A 17 5.57 -9.18 -48.02
C ALA A 17 6.43 -10.32 -48.60
N GLY A 18 5.76 -11.42 -48.95
CA GLY A 18 6.23 -12.42 -49.91
C GLY A 18 5.13 -13.41 -50.33
N CYS A 19 4.67 -13.32 -51.58
CA CYS A 19 3.65 -14.19 -52.20
C CYS A 19 4.17 -15.61 -52.48
N ALA A 20 3.34 -16.65 -52.27
CA ALA A 20 3.25 -17.82 -53.17
C ALA A 20 2.01 -18.68 -52.86
N SER A 21 1.38 -19.13 -53.94
CA SER A 21 0.18 -19.95 -54.09
C SER A 21 0.34 -21.43 -53.69
N GLY A 22 -0.71 -22.03 -53.11
CA GLY A 22 -0.83 -23.49 -53.00
C GLY A 22 -2.04 -23.93 -52.18
N SER A 23 -2.97 -24.61 -52.85
CA SER A 23 -4.16 -25.30 -52.34
C SER A 23 -3.91 -26.27 -51.19
N ASP A 24 -4.72 -26.25 -50.13
CA ASP A 24 -5.59 -27.37 -49.75
C ASP A 24 -6.55 -27.00 -48.62
N ALA A 25 -7.72 -27.64 -48.63
CA ALA A 25 -8.77 -27.46 -47.65
C ALA A 25 -8.44 -28.24 -46.36
N SER A 26 -8.44 -27.54 -45.21
CA SER A 26 -8.70 -28.15 -43.91
C SER A 26 -9.34 -27.12 -42.99
N LYS A 27 -10.58 -27.42 -42.57
CA LYS A 27 -11.26 -26.74 -41.47
C LYS A 27 -10.65 -27.26 -40.17
N THR A 28 -10.01 -26.38 -39.43
CA THR A 28 -9.73 -26.55 -38.01
C THR A 28 -10.18 -25.27 -37.33
N ASP A 29 -11.31 -25.36 -36.62
CA ASP A 29 -11.73 -24.37 -35.64
C ASP A 29 -10.67 -24.36 -34.53
N ASP A 30 -9.87 -23.29 -34.47
CA ASP A 30 -9.08 -22.95 -33.30
C ASP A 30 -9.67 -21.68 -32.71
N SER A 31 -10.34 -21.84 -31.57
CA SER A 31 -11.04 -20.78 -30.85
C SER A 31 -10.01 -20.02 -30.01
N SER A 32 -9.24 -19.13 -30.62
CA SER A 32 -8.51 -18.11 -29.87
C SER A 32 -9.45 -16.95 -29.57
N ASN A 33 -10.17 -17.05 -28.45
CA ASN A 33 -10.94 -15.96 -27.91
C ASN A 33 -9.98 -14.93 -27.28
N THR A 34 -9.32 -14.14 -28.13
CA THR A 34 -8.77 -12.84 -27.73
C THR A 34 -9.90 -11.83 -27.90
N THR A 35 -10.59 -11.55 -26.81
CA THR A 35 -11.64 -10.54 -26.75
C THR A 35 -11.00 -9.19 -27.04
N ALA A 36 -11.40 -8.55 -28.14
CA ALA A 36 -11.12 -7.14 -28.38
C ALA A 36 -11.74 -6.30 -27.24
N PRO A 37 -11.16 -5.15 -26.86
CA PRO A 37 -11.79 -4.27 -25.88
C PRO A 37 -13.22 -3.96 -26.33
N ALA A 38 -14.19 -4.14 -25.43
CA ALA A 38 -15.58 -3.81 -25.69
C ALA A 38 -15.68 -2.32 -26.00
N GLU A 39 -16.47 -1.93 -27.01
CA GLU A 39 -16.66 -0.51 -27.42
C GLU A 39 -17.23 0.38 -26.29
N ASP A 40 -17.59 -0.19 -25.13
CA ASP A 40 -18.22 0.47 -23.98
C ASP A 40 -17.43 0.36 -22.64
N ALA A 41 -16.14 -0.04 -22.65
CA ALA A 41 -15.36 -0.17 -21.41
C ALA A 41 -14.77 1.17 -20.92
N TYR A 42 -14.87 1.44 -19.62
CA TYR A 42 -14.25 2.61 -18.98
C TYR A 42 -12.74 2.45 -18.91
N LYS A 43 -11.99 3.49 -19.30
CA LYS A 43 -10.53 3.51 -19.19
C LYS A 43 -10.12 3.96 -17.79
N ILE A 44 -9.40 3.11 -17.08
CA ILE A 44 -8.86 3.41 -15.75
C ILE A 44 -7.34 3.43 -15.82
N GLY A 45 -6.74 4.55 -15.42
CA GLY A 45 -5.31 4.60 -15.14
C GLY A 45 -5.05 4.22 -13.69
N ILE A 46 -4.23 3.20 -13.43
CA ILE A 46 -3.75 2.87 -12.08
C ILE A 46 -2.31 3.35 -11.94
N ILE A 47 -2.07 4.18 -10.93
CA ILE A 47 -0.73 4.62 -10.55
C ILE A 47 -0.41 4.12 -9.14
N GLU A 48 0.57 3.22 -9.06
CA GLU A 48 1.10 2.71 -7.80
C GLU A 48 2.43 3.37 -7.48
N TYR A 49 2.57 3.90 -6.26
CA TYR A 49 3.80 4.60 -5.89
C TYR A 49 5.03 3.68 -5.82
N ALA A 50 4.96 2.58 -5.08
CA ALA A 50 6.09 1.71 -4.79
C ALA A 50 5.68 0.24 -4.73
N ASP A 51 6.62 -0.66 -5.01
CA ASP A 51 6.34 -2.10 -4.98
C ASP A 51 6.58 -2.63 -3.55
N HIS A 52 5.51 -2.83 -2.78
CA HIS A 52 5.51 -3.55 -1.50
C HIS A 52 4.14 -4.19 -1.23
N PRO A 53 4.06 -5.24 -0.36
CA PRO A 53 2.88 -6.11 -0.29
C PRO A 53 1.54 -5.42 -0.06
N ALA A 54 1.53 -4.32 0.72
CA ALA A 54 0.30 -3.59 0.99
C ALA A 54 -0.25 -2.86 -0.24
N LEU A 55 0.59 -2.15 -1.00
CA LEU A 55 0.10 -1.46 -2.21
C LEU A 55 -0.32 -2.48 -3.27
N ASP A 56 0.47 -3.55 -3.44
CA ASP A 56 0.13 -4.66 -4.33
C ASP A 56 -1.27 -5.22 -4.00
N ALA A 57 -1.56 -5.41 -2.71
CA ALA A 57 -2.86 -5.90 -2.23
C ALA A 57 -4.01 -4.92 -2.52
N THR A 58 -3.79 -3.60 -2.39
CA THR A 58 -4.82 -2.60 -2.77
C THR A 58 -5.12 -2.61 -4.26
N VAL A 59 -4.12 -2.87 -5.10
CA VAL A 59 -4.30 -2.96 -6.56
C VAL A 59 -5.03 -4.24 -6.90
N GLU A 60 -4.66 -5.37 -6.28
CA GLU A 60 -5.35 -6.65 -6.43
C GLU A 60 -6.83 -6.54 -6.01
N GLY A 61 -7.11 -6.00 -4.83
CA GLY A 61 -8.48 -5.82 -4.33
C GLY A 61 -9.32 -4.91 -5.22
N PHE A 62 -8.74 -3.83 -5.76
CA PHE A 62 -9.44 -2.96 -6.71
C PHE A 62 -9.79 -3.69 -8.01
N GLN A 63 -8.84 -4.44 -8.57
CA GLN A 63 -9.04 -5.19 -9.81
C GLN A 63 -10.08 -6.31 -9.63
N ASP A 64 -9.96 -7.07 -8.54
CA ASP A 64 -10.90 -8.12 -8.19
C ASP A 64 -12.31 -7.57 -7.98
N TYR A 65 -12.45 -6.42 -7.32
CA TYR A 65 -13.75 -5.76 -7.19
C TYR A 65 -14.40 -5.48 -8.55
N MET A 66 -13.64 -4.95 -9.51
CA MET A 66 -14.14 -4.64 -10.85
C MET A 66 -14.59 -5.92 -11.58
N GLU A 67 -13.82 -7.00 -11.48
CA GLU A 67 -14.16 -8.30 -12.07
C GLU A 67 -15.40 -8.92 -11.42
N GLU A 68 -15.42 -9.01 -10.08
CA GLU A 68 -16.51 -9.58 -9.30
C GLU A 68 -17.86 -8.89 -9.55
N ASN A 69 -17.83 -7.56 -9.74
CA ASN A 69 -19.02 -6.74 -9.99
C ASN A 69 -19.31 -6.54 -11.48
N ASN A 70 -18.55 -7.18 -12.38
CA ASN A 70 -18.73 -7.12 -13.83
C ASN A 70 -18.69 -5.68 -14.39
N VAL A 71 -17.83 -4.83 -13.83
CA VAL A 71 -17.61 -3.47 -14.35
C VAL A 71 -16.71 -3.57 -15.57
N ALA A 72 -17.21 -3.17 -16.74
CA ALA A 72 -16.43 -3.21 -17.98
C ALA A 72 -15.35 -2.12 -17.96
N VAL A 73 -14.10 -2.52 -17.72
CA VAL A 73 -12.95 -1.62 -17.60
C VAL A 73 -11.79 -2.04 -18.49
N ASP A 74 -11.05 -1.05 -18.98
CA ASP A 74 -9.74 -1.18 -19.62
C ASP A 74 -8.71 -0.52 -18.70
N ILE A 75 -7.90 -1.34 -18.02
CA ILE A 75 -6.97 -0.89 -16.98
C ILE A 75 -5.58 -0.71 -17.57
N ASP A 76 -5.04 0.50 -17.48
CA ASP A 76 -3.62 0.77 -17.68
C ASP A 76 -2.91 0.96 -16.33
N PHE A 77 -2.16 -0.07 -15.92
CA PHE A 77 -1.39 -0.05 -14.67
C PHE A 77 0.05 0.43 -14.89
N LYS A 78 0.52 1.31 -13.99
CA LYS A 78 1.87 1.87 -13.98
C LYS A 78 2.41 1.95 -12.54
N SER A 79 3.56 1.32 -12.29
CA SER A 79 4.33 1.51 -11.06
C SER A 79 5.30 2.69 -11.22
N ALA A 80 5.36 3.56 -10.22
CA ALA A 80 6.30 4.67 -10.13
C ALA A 80 7.64 4.24 -9.49
N GLN A 81 7.75 3.00 -9.02
CA GLN A 81 8.98 2.38 -8.50
C GLN A 81 9.57 3.08 -7.26
N GLY A 82 8.76 3.82 -6.52
CA GLY A 82 9.15 4.63 -5.35
C GLY A 82 9.70 6.00 -5.72
N GLU A 83 9.51 6.46 -6.96
CA GLU A 83 10.09 7.71 -7.46
C GLU A 83 9.00 8.76 -7.75
N GLN A 84 9.02 9.88 -7.01
CA GLN A 84 8.03 10.95 -7.17
C GLN A 84 8.02 11.58 -8.58
N ALA A 85 9.18 11.61 -9.24
CA ALA A 85 9.30 12.08 -10.62
C ALA A 85 8.54 11.17 -11.61
N ASN A 86 8.54 9.86 -11.36
CA ASN A 86 7.77 8.91 -12.16
C ASN A 86 6.28 9.12 -11.93
N CYS A 87 5.84 9.40 -10.69
CA CYS A 87 4.44 9.70 -10.40
C CYS A 87 3.91 10.84 -11.28
N THR A 88 4.68 11.93 -11.37
CA THR A 88 4.31 13.10 -12.19
C THR A 88 4.19 12.74 -13.68
N THR A 89 5.13 11.94 -14.20
CA THR A 89 5.14 11.54 -15.61
C THR A 89 3.97 10.62 -15.95
N ILE A 90 3.68 9.66 -15.07
CA ILE A 90 2.57 8.72 -15.22
C ILE A 90 1.23 9.46 -15.16
N ALA A 91 1.03 10.34 -14.17
CA ALA A 91 -0.18 11.14 -14.04
C ALA A 91 -0.44 11.98 -15.30
N GLN A 92 0.58 12.65 -15.84
CA GLN A 92 0.46 13.41 -17.10
C GLN A 92 0.09 12.51 -18.29
N THR A 93 0.61 11.28 -18.32
CA THR A 93 0.26 10.31 -19.37
C THR A 93 -1.24 9.99 -19.33
N PHE A 94 -1.77 9.64 -18.15
CA PHE A 94 -3.21 9.35 -18.01
C PHE A 94 -4.11 10.56 -18.34
N VAL A 95 -3.68 11.77 -18.00
CA VAL A 95 -4.39 13.00 -18.41
C VAL A 95 -4.41 13.17 -19.93
N ASN A 96 -3.27 12.95 -20.60
CA ASN A 96 -3.17 13.05 -22.05
C ASN A 96 -3.97 11.97 -22.77
N ASP A 97 -4.01 10.76 -22.20
CA ASP A 97 -4.77 9.63 -22.71
C ASP A 97 -6.27 9.75 -22.46
N LYS A 98 -6.67 10.73 -21.63
CA LYS A 98 -8.06 11.04 -21.26
C LYS A 98 -8.78 9.81 -20.73
N VAL A 99 -8.16 9.16 -19.74
CA VAL A 99 -8.82 8.09 -18.99
C VAL A 99 -10.08 8.64 -18.29
N ASP A 100 -11.04 7.75 -18.01
CA ASP A 100 -12.31 8.10 -17.38
C ASP A 100 -12.16 8.26 -15.86
N LEU A 101 -11.19 7.57 -15.26
CA LEU A 101 -10.86 7.64 -13.84
C LEU A 101 -9.37 7.31 -13.62
N ILE A 102 -8.76 7.92 -12.60
CA ILE A 102 -7.43 7.54 -12.13
C ILE A 102 -7.55 6.96 -10.73
N TYR A 103 -7.07 5.73 -10.55
CA TYR A 103 -6.87 5.12 -9.24
C TYR A 103 -5.43 5.35 -8.80
N ALA A 104 -5.24 6.13 -7.74
CA ALA A 104 -3.93 6.51 -7.24
C ALA A 104 -3.64 5.86 -5.88
N VAL A 105 -2.61 5.03 -5.85
CA VAL A 105 -2.24 4.21 -4.69
C VAL A 105 -1.01 4.83 -4.00
N ALA A 106 -1.21 5.18 -2.73
CA ALA A 106 -0.32 5.94 -1.85
C ALA A 106 -0.25 7.47 -2.08
N THR A 107 0.08 8.18 -0.99
CA THR A 107 0.07 9.65 -0.91
C THR A 107 0.85 10.34 -2.04
N PRO A 108 2.09 9.93 -2.39
CA PRO A 108 2.84 10.61 -3.45
C PRO A 108 2.20 10.45 -4.84
N ALA A 109 1.56 9.30 -5.12
CA ALA A 109 0.85 9.07 -6.37
C ALA A 109 -0.44 9.90 -6.44
N ALA A 110 -1.18 9.97 -5.33
CA ALA A 110 -2.38 10.81 -5.22
C ALA A 110 -2.06 12.29 -5.40
N GLN A 111 -1.02 12.80 -4.75
CA GLN A 111 -0.56 14.19 -4.88
C GLN A 111 -0.15 14.52 -6.31
N ALA A 112 0.64 13.65 -6.96
CA ALA A 112 1.04 13.86 -8.36
C ALA A 112 -0.18 13.90 -9.30
N THR A 113 -1.16 13.02 -9.07
CA THR A 113 -2.38 12.93 -9.88
C THR A 113 -3.27 14.15 -9.67
N ALA A 114 -3.53 14.54 -8.42
CA ALA A 114 -4.31 15.73 -8.08
C ALA A 114 -3.66 17.02 -8.62
N ASN A 115 -2.33 17.07 -8.72
CA ASN A 115 -1.61 18.19 -9.34
C ASN A 115 -1.72 18.18 -10.87
N ALA A 116 -1.82 17.02 -11.50
CA ALA A 116 -1.89 16.88 -12.95
C ALA A 116 -3.29 17.21 -13.52
N THR A 117 -4.36 16.99 -12.76
CA THR A 117 -5.73 17.23 -13.22
C THR A 117 -6.69 17.60 -12.09
N LYS A 118 -7.62 18.51 -12.41
CA LYS A 118 -8.77 18.88 -11.58
C LYS A 118 -10.11 18.42 -12.17
N ASP A 119 -10.07 17.76 -13.34
CA ASP A 119 -11.26 17.40 -14.12
C ASP A 119 -11.54 15.89 -14.11
N ILE A 120 -10.49 15.06 -14.21
CA ILE A 120 -10.64 13.59 -14.20
C ILE A 120 -10.89 13.15 -12.75
N PRO A 121 -11.91 12.33 -12.46
CA PRO A 121 -12.11 11.76 -11.12
C PRO A 121 -10.90 10.95 -10.65
N ILE A 122 -10.52 11.15 -9.39
CA ILE A 122 -9.42 10.45 -8.73
C ILE A 122 -10.00 9.70 -7.54
N VAL A 123 -9.81 8.39 -7.52
CA VAL A 123 -10.06 7.56 -6.34
C VAL A 123 -8.70 7.14 -5.78
N THR A 124 -8.52 7.25 -4.48
CA THR A 124 -7.28 6.87 -3.82
C THR A 124 -7.46 5.68 -2.89
N SER A 125 -6.38 4.97 -2.64
CA SER A 125 -6.24 4.05 -1.50
C SER A 125 -4.82 4.16 -0.94
N ALA A 126 -4.60 3.62 0.26
CA ALA A 126 -3.33 3.71 0.97
C ALA A 126 -2.84 5.16 1.17
N VAL A 127 -3.77 6.11 1.27
CA VAL A 127 -3.49 7.49 1.64
C VAL A 127 -3.88 7.69 3.09
N THR A 128 -2.91 7.99 3.93
CA THR A 128 -3.14 8.04 5.38
C THR A 128 -4.12 9.11 5.78
N ASP A 129 -3.91 10.35 5.34
CA ASP A 129 -4.87 11.42 5.57
C ASP A 129 -4.96 12.31 4.34
N LEU A 130 -6.10 12.27 3.66
CA LEU A 130 -6.28 13.03 2.41
C LEU A 130 -6.35 14.53 2.69
N GLU A 131 -6.89 14.93 3.84
CA GLU A 131 -7.01 16.34 4.24
C GLU A 131 -5.64 16.96 4.50
N THR A 132 -4.82 16.36 5.37
CA THR A 132 -3.44 16.82 5.63
C THR A 132 -2.55 16.73 4.40
N ALA A 133 -2.85 15.84 3.45
CA ALA A 133 -2.12 15.74 2.18
C ALA A 133 -2.56 16.77 1.11
N ASP A 134 -3.45 17.72 1.46
CA ASP A 134 -4.02 18.75 0.58
C ASP A 134 -4.75 18.17 -0.66
N LEU A 135 -5.32 16.97 -0.55
CA LEU A 135 -6.05 16.32 -1.64
C LEU A 135 -7.54 16.69 -1.62
N VAL A 136 -8.07 17.00 -0.44
CA VAL A 136 -9.49 17.26 -0.18
C VAL A 136 -9.66 18.43 0.78
N GLU A 137 -10.83 19.10 0.76
CA GLU A 137 -11.18 20.15 1.73
C GLU A 137 -11.40 19.58 3.14
N SER A 138 -11.98 18.38 3.21
CA SER A 138 -12.12 17.58 4.43
C SER A 138 -12.39 16.13 4.07
N ASN A 139 -12.05 15.18 4.94
CA ASN A 139 -12.36 13.77 4.70
C ASN A 139 -13.87 13.48 4.61
N GLU A 140 -14.70 14.23 5.35
CA GLU A 140 -16.16 14.07 5.34
C GLU A 140 -16.83 14.66 4.10
N LYS A 141 -16.21 15.69 3.51
CA LYS A 141 -16.71 16.36 2.32
C LYS A 141 -15.51 16.79 1.47
N PRO A 142 -15.15 16.00 0.44
CA PRO A 142 -13.90 16.25 -0.25
C PRO A 142 -13.80 17.57 -1.00
N GLY A 143 -14.87 18.06 -1.61
CA GLY A 143 -14.88 19.34 -2.33
C GLY A 143 -13.98 19.42 -3.58
N THR A 144 -13.22 18.37 -3.90
CA THR A 144 -12.32 18.29 -5.05
C THR A 144 -12.72 17.15 -6.00
N ASN A 145 -11.94 16.90 -7.06
CA ASN A 145 -12.09 15.72 -7.90
C ASN A 145 -11.47 14.45 -7.26
N VAL A 146 -11.11 14.49 -5.98
CA VAL A 146 -10.47 13.39 -5.24
C VAL A 146 -11.40 12.86 -4.17
N THR A 147 -11.46 11.55 -4.04
CA THR A 147 -12.00 10.81 -2.89
C THR A 147 -11.20 9.52 -2.73
N GLY A 148 -11.55 8.65 -1.78
CA GLY A 148 -10.88 7.37 -1.65
C GLY A 148 -11.09 6.67 -0.31
N ALA A 149 -10.23 5.69 -0.08
CA ALA A 149 -10.13 4.93 1.15
C ALA A 149 -8.81 5.27 1.87
N SER A 150 -8.90 5.61 3.15
CA SER A 150 -7.75 5.95 3.99
C SER A 150 -7.17 4.71 4.68
N ASP A 151 -5.84 4.68 4.82
CA ASP A 151 -5.11 3.66 5.59
C ASP A 151 -4.65 4.12 6.98
N LEU A 152 -5.30 5.14 7.55
CA LEU A 152 -4.95 5.62 8.89
C LEU A 152 -5.16 4.53 9.94
N ASN A 153 -4.06 3.91 10.34
CA ASN A 153 -4.05 2.85 11.33
C ASN A 153 -4.29 3.37 12.76
N PRO A 154 -4.78 2.52 13.68
CA PRO A 154 -4.92 2.86 15.09
C PRO A 154 -3.54 2.87 15.79
N ILE A 155 -2.79 3.96 15.63
CA ILE A 155 -1.44 4.14 16.21
C ILE A 155 -1.43 3.90 17.73
N GLU A 156 -2.48 4.31 18.43
CA GLU A 156 -2.64 4.06 19.86
C GLU A 156 -2.72 2.56 20.18
N ALA A 157 -3.43 1.76 19.36
CA ALA A 157 -3.46 0.31 19.53
C ALA A 157 -2.09 -0.32 19.25
N GLN A 158 -1.37 0.15 18.24
CA GLN A 158 -0.02 -0.33 17.91
C GLN A 158 0.99 -0.05 19.04
N LEU A 159 0.98 1.15 19.62
CA LEU A 159 1.87 1.48 20.74
C LEU A 159 1.43 0.84 22.08
N ASN A 160 0.14 0.61 22.29
CA ASN A 160 -0.33 -0.21 23.40
C ASN A 160 0.12 -1.67 23.25
N LEU A 161 0.08 -2.22 22.04
CA LEU A 161 0.61 -3.55 21.73
C LEU A 161 2.11 -3.64 22.05
N LEU A 162 2.90 -2.60 21.73
CA LEU A 162 4.29 -2.50 22.14
C LEU A 162 4.44 -2.67 23.66
N LYS A 163 3.64 -1.94 24.47
CA LYS A 163 3.67 -2.05 25.92
C LYS A 163 3.19 -3.40 26.45
N GLN A 164 2.30 -4.09 25.75
CA GLN A 164 1.86 -5.43 26.13
C GLN A 164 2.97 -6.46 25.90
N ILE A 165 3.66 -6.38 24.76
CA ILE A 165 4.74 -7.31 24.40
C ILE A 165 6.03 -7.00 25.18
N LEU A 166 6.34 -5.71 25.36
CA LEU A 166 7.54 -5.18 25.99
C LEU A 166 7.16 -4.28 27.18
N PRO A 167 6.65 -4.85 28.29
CA PRO A 167 6.16 -4.06 29.43
C PRO A 167 7.22 -3.15 30.05
N ASP A 168 8.48 -3.56 29.99
CA ASP A 168 9.62 -2.82 30.53
C ASP A 168 10.17 -1.73 29.59
N ALA A 169 9.65 -1.62 28.35
CA ALA A 169 10.05 -0.58 27.41
C ALA A 169 9.74 0.82 27.97
N LYS A 170 10.73 1.70 27.90
CA LYS A 170 10.71 3.08 28.39
C LYS A 170 10.95 4.08 27.28
N LYS A 171 11.83 3.76 26.34
CA LYS A 171 12.17 4.65 25.23
C LYS A 171 12.08 3.91 23.90
N ILE A 172 11.43 4.51 22.91
CA ILE A 172 11.34 3.94 21.56
C ILE A 172 11.95 4.89 20.53
N ALA A 173 12.34 4.36 19.37
CA ALA A 173 12.61 5.18 18.20
C ALA A 173 11.38 5.22 17.30
N ILE A 174 11.00 6.41 16.82
CA ILE A 174 10.00 6.57 15.76
C ILE A 174 10.77 6.71 14.45
N MET A 175 10.84 5.64 13.67
CA MET A 175 11.63 5.58 12.44
C MET A 175 10.75 5.79 11.22
N TYR A 176 11.09 6.77 10.38
CA TYR A 176 10.29 7.13 9.22
C TYR A 176 11.11 7.86 8.14
N CYS A 177 10.60 7.88 6.91
CA CYS A 177 11.12 8.65 5.80
C CYS A 177 10.65 10.11 5.89
N ASN A 178 11.57 11.04 6.13
CA ASN A 178 11.22 12.46 6.28
C ASN A 178 10.78 13.12 4.97
N ALA A 179 11.00 12.47 3.82
CA ALA A 179 10.50 12.94 2.53
C ALA A 179 8.99 12.69 2.36
N GLU A 180 8.39 11.78 3.13
CA GLU A 180 6.98 11.39 3.00
C GLU A 180 6.09 12.13 4.01
N GLU A 181 5.01 12.74 3.51
CA GLU A 181 4.09 13.53 4.32
C GLU A 181 3.22 12.67 5.24
N ASN A 182 2.70 11.55 4.73
CA ASN A 182 2.01 10.52 5.50
C ASN A 182 2.85 10.07 6.70
N SER A 183 4.15 9.85 6.49
CA SER A 183 5.08 9.42 7.52
C SER A 183 5.31 10.48 8.59
N ARG A 184 5.50 11.75 8.20
CA ARG A 184 5.62 12.88 9.15
C ARG A 184 4.34 13.08 9.96
N PHE A 185 3.18 12.90 9.33
CA PHE A 185 1.89 13.00 10.01
C PHE A 185 1.74 11.92 11.08
N GLN A 186 1.99 10.65 10.73
CA GLN A 186 1.90 9.54 11.67
C GLN A 186 2.97 9.60 12.76
N ALA A 187 4.19 10.07 12.44
CA ALA A 187 5.23 10.26 13.45
C ALA A 187 4.73 11.20 14.56
N LYS A 188 4.14 12.35 14.22
CA LYS A 188 3.56 13.29 15.20
C LYS A 188 2.44 12.65 16.02
N LEU A 189 1.55 11.88 15.40
CA LEU A 189 0.51 11.16 16.14
C LEU A 189 1.11 10.13 17.11
N ALA A 190 2.17 9.43 16.69
CA ALA A 190 2.89 8.49 17.53
C ALA A 190 3.58 9.18 18.71
N GLU A 191 4.15 10.38 18.52
CA GLU A 191 4.69 11.21 19.60
C GLU A 191 3.61 11.56 20.63
N GLU A 192 2.44 12.03 20.18
CA GLU A 192 1.31 12.35 21.06
C GLU A 192 0.82 11.13 21.85
N VAL A 193 0.82 9.94 21.24
CA VAL A 193 0.49 8.69 21.92
C VAL A 193 1.59 8.30 22.91
N CYS A 194 2.87 8.44 22.56
CA CYS A 194 3.97 8.18 23.48
C CYS A 194 3.88 9.05 24.72
N ASP A 195 3.57 10.34 24.57
CA ASP A 195 3.32 11.28 25.68
C ASP A 195 2.19 10.80 26.59
N LYS A 196 1.08 10.32 26.03
CA LYS A 196 -0.06 9.76 26.79
C LYS A 196 0.33 8.48 27.55
N LEU A 197 1.16 7.64 26.95
CA LEU A 197 1.61 6.36 27.51
C LEU A 197 2.81 6.51 28.48
N GLY A 198 3.42 7.70 28.56
CA GLY A 198 4.63 7.93 29.33
C GLY A 198 5.85 7.20 28.75
N LEU A 199 5.87 6.97 27.44
CA LEU A 199 7.01 6.45 26.69
C LEU A 199 7.89 7.63 26.25
N GLU A 200 9.18 7.58 26.56
CA GLU A 200 10.15 8.46 25.92
C GLU A 200 10.30 8.06 24.44
N TYR A 201 10.62 9.01 23.59
CA TYR A 201 10.84 8.74 22.18
C TYR A 201 11.99 9.57 21.60
N GLU A 202 12.59 9.07 20.51
CA GLU A 202 13.44 9.86 19.63
C GLU A 202 13.09 9.58 18.17
N GLU A 203 13.12 10.61 17.32
CA GLU A 203 12.95 10.44 15.88
C GLU A 203 14.21 9.79 15.27
N ALA A 204 13.99 8.83 14.37
CA ALA A 204 15.03 8.17 13.60
C ALA A 204 14.73 8.32 12.10
N THR A 205 15.05 9.48 11.54
CA THR A 205 14.66 9.80 10.17
C THR A 205 15.65 9.29 9.13
N VAL A 206 15.11 8.86 8.00
CA VAL A 206 15.86 8.58 6.76
C VAL A 206 15.25 9.36 5.59
N THR A 207 15.98 9.49 4.49
CA THR A 207 15.47 10.02 3.22
C THR A 207 15.71 9.06 2.05
N GLU A 208 16.55 8.05 2.25
CA GLU A 208 16.93 7.06 1.25
C GLU A 208 17.22 5.72 1.93
N THR A 209 17.05 4.61 1.21
CA THR A 209 17.21 3.25 1.76
C THR A 209 18.64 2.92 2.20
N ASN A 210 19.64 3.55 1.59
CA ASN A 210 21.06 3.37 1.94
C ASN A 210 21.42 3.88 3.35
N GLN A 211 20.60 4.73 3.96
CA GLN A 211 20.80 5.29 5.30
C GLN A 211 20.28 4.36 6.40
N ILE A 212 19.37 3.43 6.07
CA ILE A 212 18.63 2.60 7.03
C ILE A 212 19.56 1.90 8.01
N GLN A 213 20.56 1.17 7.50
CA GLN A 213 21.47 0.41 8.36
C GLN A 213 22.18 1.30 9.38
N GLN A 214 22.75 2.43 8.92
CA GLN A 214 23.46 3.34 9.80
C GLN A 214 22.54 3.96 10.86
N VAL A 215 21.31 4.34 10.48
CA VAL A 215 20.33 4.91 11.41
C VAL A 215 19.94 3.88 12.46
N VAL A 216 19.58 2.65 12.06
CA VAL A 216 19.19 1.57 12.97
C VAL A 216 20.34 1.21 13.92
N GLU A 217 21.56 1.03 13.41
CA GLU A 217 22.73 0.73 14.25
C GLU A 217 23.01 1.85 15.27
N SER A 218 22.69 3.10 14.94
CA SER A 218 22.87 4.23 15.85
C SER A 218 21.93 4.21 17.06
N LEU A 219 20.85 3.43 17.00
CA LEU A 219 19.86 3.25 18.07
C LEU A 219 20.28 2.20 19.11
N ALA A 220 21.32 1.41 18.81
CA ALA A 220 21.78 0.33 19.68
C ALA A 220 22.06 0.82 21.11
N GLY A 221 21.35 0.24 22.08
CA GLY A 221 21.46 0.57 23.50
C GLY A 221 20.88 1.92 23.92
N LYS A 222 20.20 2.64 23.01
CA LYS A 222 19.53 3.93 23.31
C LYS A 222 18.02 3.81 23.46
N VAL A 223 17.41 2.84 22.78
CA VAL A 223 15.97 2.61 22.74
C VAL A 223 15.69 1.11 22.91
N ASP A 224 14.47 0.81 23.34
CA ASP A 224 13.99 -0.55 23.66
C ASP A 224 13.26 -1.19 22.47
N ALA A 225 12.75 -0.38 21.54
CA ALA A 225 12.06 -0.82 20.33
C ALA A 225 12.08 0.28 19.25
N ILE A 226 11.77 -0.10 18.02
CA ILE A 226 11.45 0.82 16.93
C ILE A 226 9.94 0.75 16.66
N TYR A 227 9.30 1.91 16.51
CA TYR A 227 7.99 2.05 15.89
C TYR A 227 8.17 2.57 14.46
N ILE A 228 7.54 1.92 13.49
CA ILE A 228 7.54 2.31 12.07
C ILE A 228 6.09 2.49 11.64
N PRO A 229 5.66 3.69 11.20
CA PRO A 229 4.30 3.93 10.72
C PRO A 229 4.10 3.33 9.30
N THR A 230 2.97 3.60 8.64
CA THR A 230 2.82 3.25 7.21
C THR A 230 3.66 4.19 6.33
N ASP A 231 4.89 3.76 6.09
CA ASP A 231 5.93 4.46 5.35
C ASP A 231 6.35 3.61 4.14
N ASN A 232 6.18 4.13 2.93
CA ASN A 232 6.35 3.33 1.71
C ASN A 232 7.82 2.96 1.49
N MET A 233 8.75 3.89 1.77
CA MET A 233 10.18 3.65 1.63
C MET A 233 10.67 2.55 2.59
N LEU A 234 10.22 2.60 3.85
CA LEU A 234 10.57 1.59 4.85
C LEU A 234 9.84 0.28 4.62
N ALA A 235 8.59 0.29 4.16
CA ALA A 235 7.86 -0.93 3.78
C ALA A 235 8.60 -1.69 2.68
N LYS A 236 8.98 -0.99 1.61
CA LYS A 236 9.78 -1.54 0.51
C LYS A 236 11.14 -2.05 0.96
N ALA A 237 11.74 -1.40 1.96
CA ALA A 237 13.06 -1.75 2.49
C ALA A 237 13.00 -2.56 3.80
N MET A 238 11.84 -3.12 4.16
CA MET A 238 11.65 -3.74 5.46
C MET A 238 12.64 -4.87 5.75
N PRO A 239 13.05 -5.74 4.79
CA PRO A 239 14.07 -6.76 5.06
C PRO A 239 15.41 -6.17 5.48
N THR A 240 15.76 -4.97 4.97
CA THR A 240 16.98 -4.26 5.38
C THR A 240 16.85 -3.68 6.79
N VAL A 241 15.68 -3.11 7.10
CA VAL A 241 15.35 -2.59 8.44
C VAL A 241 15.42 -3.71 9.47
N THR A 242 14.72 -4.82 9.23
CA THR A 242 14.60 -5.93 10.18
C THR A 242 15.91 -6.68 10.33
N GLN A 243 16.69 -6.83 9.26
CA GLN A 243 18.04 -7.38 9.38
C GLN A 243 18.90 -6.53 10.32
N ALA A 244 18.99 -5.22 10.08
CA ALA A 244 19.80 -4.33 10.90
C ALA A 244 19.31 -4.27 12.36
N ALA A 245 17.99 -4.27 12.57
CA ALA A 245 17.39 -4.18 13.91
C ALA A 245 17.54 -5.50 14.69
N ASN A 246 17.32 -6.64 14.04
CA ASN A 246 17.46 -7.96 14.65
C ASN A 246 18.91 -8.27 15.05
N ASP A 247 19.90 -7.83 14.25
CA ASP A 247 21.33 -8.01 14.56
C ASP A 247 21.74 -7.32 15.87
N ILE A 248 21.01 -6.29 16.30
CA ILE A 248 21.22 -5.58 17.57
C ILE A 248 20.14 -5.89 18.63
N ASN A 249 19.32 -6.92 18.41
CA ASN A 249 18.20 -7.33 19.27
C ASN A 249 17.16 -6.23 19.53
N LEU A 250 16.86 -5.43 18.51
CA LEU A 250 15.91 -4.32 18.62
C LEU A 250 14.59 -4.67 17.90
N PRO A 251 13.49 -4.93 18.63
CA PRO A 251 12.20 -5.26 18.03
C PRO A 251 11.55 -4.08 17.30
N CYS A 252 10.84 -4.35 16.20
CA CYS A 252 10.07 -3.37 15.44
C CYS A 252 8.56 -3.62 15.56
N ILE A 253 7.81 -2.66 16.10
CA ILE A 253 6.35 -2.58 15.92
C ILE A 253 6.09 -1.75 14.68
N VAL A 254 5.29 -2.26 13.76
CA VAL A 254 5.21 -1.76 12.38
C VAL A 254 3.79 -1.36 11.99
N GLY A 255 3.64 -0.56 10.95
CA GLY A 255 2.36 0.03 10.55
C GLY A 255 1.41 -0.93 9.84
N GLU A 256 1.91 -2.02 9.26
CA GLU A 256 1.13 -2.91 8.39
C GLU A 256 1.59 -4.38 8.45
N GLU A 257 0.70 -5.29 8.05
CA GLU A 257 0.97 -6.74 8.06
C GLU A 257 2.13 -7.13 7.13
N GLY A 258 2.25 -6.51 5.96
CA GLY A 258 3.34 -6.79 5.00
C GLY A 258 4.73 -6.54 5.60
N MET A 259 4.86 -5.59 6.52
CA MET A 259 6.10 -5.37 7.26
C MET A 259 6.36 -6.46 8.32
N VAL A 260 5.31 -7.04 8.91
CA VAL A 260 5.42 -8.17 9.85
C VAL A 260 5.89 -9.43 9.12
N GLU A 261 5.34 -9.71 7.94
CA GLU A 261 5.82 -10.81 7.06
C GLU A 261 7.32 -10.67 6.75
N GLN A 262 7.80 -9.44 6.61
CA GLN A 262 9.20 -9.13 6.28
C GLN A 262 10.10 -8.95 7.51
N GLY A 263 9.68 -9.45 8.66
CA GLY A 263 10.48 -9.57 9.88
C GLY A 263 10.17 -8.53 10.97
N GLY A 264 9.16 -7.68 10.79
CA GLY A 264 8.58 -6.89 11.88
C GLY A 264 8.05 -7.81 12.98
N LEU A 265 8.00 -7.33 14.22
CA LEU A 265 7.59 -8.16 15.36
C LEU A 265 6.08 -8.36 15.40
N ALA A 266 5.32 -7.27 15.30
CA ALA A 266 3.87 -7.27 15.36
C ALA A 266 3.26 -5.96 14.87
N THR A 267 1.97 -6.00 14.55
CA THR A 267 1.13 -4.83 14.28
C THR A 267 -0.32 -5.08 14.67
N TYR A 268 -1.06 -4.00 14.91
CA TYR A 268 -2.49 -3.94 14.67
C TYR A 268 -2.67 -3.17 13.36
N GLY A 269 -3.19 -3.85 12.34
CA GLY A 269 -3.24 -3.30 10.98
C GLY A 269 -4.59 -3.50 10.32
N ILE A 270 -4.86 -2.65 9.34
CA ILE A 270 -5.97 -2.79 8.39
C ILE A 270 -5.71 -3.90 7.36
N ASP A 271 -6.74 -4.28 6.62
CA ASP A 271 -6.63 -5.16 5.44
C ASP A 271 -6.53 -4.32 4.15
N TYR A 272 -5.34 -4.28 3.54
CA TYR A 272 -5.12 -3.50 2.32
C TYR A 272 -5.85 -4.07 1.08
N TYR A 273 -6.15 -5.37 1.04
CA TYR A 273 -6.95 -5.94 -0.05
C TYR A 273 -8.39 -5.43 0.03
N GLU A 274 -9.01 -5.46 1.20
CA GLU A 274 -10.35 -4.89 1.41
C GLU A 274 -10.36 -3.37 1.18
N LEU A 275 -9.28 -2.66 1.54
CA LEU A 275 -9.12 -1.23 1.21
C LEU A 275 -9.19 -0.98 -0.31
N GLY A 276 -8.57 -1.85 -1.10
CA GLY A 276 -8.66 -1.85 -2.57
C GLY A 276 -10.10 -2.06 -3.07
N LYS A 277 -10.84 -2.98 -2.45
CA LYS A 277 -12.26 -3.24 -2.79
C LYS A 277 -13.15 -2.05 -2.46
N MET A 278 -12.92 -1.39 -1.32
CA MET A 278 -13.64 -0.17 -0.94
C MET A 278 -13.42 0.95 -1.99
N ALA A 279 -12.18 1.14 -2.44
CA ALA A 279 -11.86 2.07 -3.52
C ALA A 279 -12.52 1.65 -4.85
N GLY A 280 -12.55 0.35 -5.15
CA GLY A 280 -13.25 -0.20 -6.32
C GLY A 280 -14.74 0.17 -6.34
N ALA A 281 -15.41 0.07 -5.19
CA ALA A 281 -16.81 0.44 -5.04
C ALA A 281 -17.07 1.94 -5.28
N GLN A 282 -16.20 2.81 -4.74
CA GLN A 282 -16.27 4.25 -5.02
C GLN A 282 -16.06 4.54 -6.51
N ALA A 283 -15.07 3.90 -7.14
CA ALA A 283 -14.78 4.06 -8.56
C ALA A 283 -15.95 3.62 -9.46
N GLU A 284 -16.60 2.49 -9.17
CA GLU A 284 -17.78 2.04 -9.92
C GLU A 284 -18.92 3.08 -9.85
N ALA A 285 -19.25 3.57 -8.65
CA ALA A 285 -20.29 4.58 -8.47
C ALA A 285 -20.00 5.89 -9.22
N ILE A 286 -18.73 6.30 -9.25
CA ILE A 286 -18.27 7.47 -10.00
C ILE A 286 -18.38 7.23 -11.52
N LEU A 287 -17.87 6.11 -12.03
CA LEU A 287 -17.89 5.78 -13.45
C LEU A 287 -19.32 5.67 -14.00
N LYS A 288 -20.26 5.16 -13.20
CA LYS A 288 -21.69 5.11 -13.55
C LYS A 288 -22.42 6.46 -13.44
N GLY A 289 -21.75 7.50 -12.94
CA GLY A 289 -22.34 8.82 -12.72
C GLY A 289 -23.34 8.88 -11.56
N GLU A 290 -23.31 7.89 -10.66
CA GLU A 290 -24.18 7.81 -9.48
C GLU A 290 -23.65 8.67 -8.33
N SER A 291 -22.36 9.02 -8.36
CA SER A 291 -21.69 9.83 -7.34
C SER A 291 -20.64 10.76 -7.94
N ASN A 292 -20.39 11.86 -7.25
CA ASN A 292 -19.35 12.83 -7.58
C ASN A 292 -18.28 12.77 -6.48
N PRO A 293 -16.98 12.66 -6.81
CA PRO A 293 -15.90 12.67 -5.82
C PRO A 293 -16.01 13.81 -4.80
N ALA A 294 -16.43 15.00 -5.23
CA ALA A 294 -16.52 16.18 -4.39
C ALA A 294 -17.51 16.04 -3.21
N ASP A 295 -18.52 15.16 -3.35
CA ASP A 295 -19.56 14.91 -2.36
C ASP A 295 -19.44 13.51 -1.73
N MET A 296 -18.42 12.73 -2.09
CA MET A 296 -18.24 11.34 -1.67
C MET A 296 -17.21 11.27 -0.53
N PRO A 297 -17.63 11.04 0.74
CA PRO A 297 -16.69 11.02 1.86
C PRO A 297 -15.59 9.98 1.69
N VAL A 298 -14.42 10.28 2.27
CA VAL A 298 -13.33 9.32 2.45
C VAL A 298 -13.81 8.21 3.37
N VAL A 299 -13.54 6.97 2.97
CA VAL A 299 -13.92 5.78 3.75
C VAL A 299 -12.72 5.25 4.54
N PHE A 300 -13.02 4.65 5.69
CA PHE A 300 -12.04 4.10 6.62
C PHE A 300 -12.45 2.69 7.00
N GLN A 301 -11.48 1.83 7.28
CA GLN A 301 -11.75 0.61 8.03
C GLN A 301 -11.97 0.96 9.50
N THR A 302 -12.88 0.23 10.13
CA THR A 302 -13.18 0.35 11.55
C THR A 302 -12.15 -0.40 12.38
N GLU A 303 -12.00 -0.04 13.65
CA GLU A 303 -11.06 -0.72 14.55
C GLU A 303 -11.38 -2.22 14.72
N ASP A 304 -12.65 -2.62 14.61
CA ASP A 304 -13.06 -4.03 14.67
C ASP A 304 -12.76 -4.83 13.40
N GLU A 305 -12.47 -4.15 12.29
CA GLU A 305 -11.95 -4.75 11.05
C GLU A 305 -10.42 -4.89 11.07
N CYS A 306 -9.73 -4.17 11.96
CA CYS A 306 -8.28 -4.27 12.11
C CYS A 306 -7.90 -5.61 12.77
N ALA A 307 -6.87 -6.27 12.23
CA ALA A 307 -6.37 -7.54 12.73
C ALA A 307 -5.04 -7.37 13.47
N LEU A 308 -4.85 -8.20 14.50
CA LEU A 308 -3.55 -8.37 15.14
C LEU A 308 -2.72 -9.35 14.31
N ALA A 309 -1.56 -8.91 13.87
CA ALA A 309 -0.57 -9.76 13.24
C ALA A 309 0.73 -9.81 14.04
N ILE A 310 1.33 -10.99 14.14
CA ILE A 310 2.58 -11.24 14.86
C ILE A 310 3.54 -12.03 13.98
N ASN A 311 4.84 -11.97 14.31
CA ASN A 311 5.85 -12.84 13.72
C ASN A 311 6.53 -13.66 14.83
N SER A 312 6.11 -14.91 14.98
CA SER A 312 6.66 -15.80 16.01
C SER A 312 8.14 -16.16 15.79
N GLU A 313 8.62 -16.16 14.54
CA GLU A 313 10.03 -16.35 14.23
C GLU A 313 10.88 -15.17 14.68
N THR A 314 10.44 -13.93 14.39
CA THR A 314 11.10 -12.72 14.85
C THR A 314 11.14 -12.70 16.38
N ALA A 315 10.02 -12.99 17.03
CA ALA A 315 9.97 -13.07 18.49
C ALA A 315 10.99 -14.08 19.05
N LYS A 316 11.06 -15.27 18.44
CA LYS A 316 12.04 -16.31 18.82
C LYS A 316 13.48 -15.86 18.61
N LYS A 317 13.80 -15.18 17.49
CA LYS A 317 15.14 -14.63 17.19
C LYS A 317 15.55 -13.60 18.23
N LEU A 318 14.60 -12.78 18.69
CA LEU A 318 14.80 -11.72 19.68
C LEU A 318 14.70 -12.20 21.14
N GLY A 319 14.34 -13.46 21.37
CA GLY A 319 14.10 -13.99 22.72
C GLY A 319 12.86 -13.42 23.41
N ILE A 320 11.90 -12.90 22.64
CA ILE A 320 10.64 -12.33 23.11
C ILE A 320 9.59 -13.44 23.21
N THR A 321 8.84 -13.45 24.30
CA THR A 321 7.67 -14.33 24.47
C THR A 321 6.41 -13.46 24.42
N PHE A 322 5.52 -13.75 23.48
CA PHE A 322 4.24 -13.06 23.42
C PHE A 322 3.34 -13.44 24.61
N PRO A 323 2.65 -12.48 25.23
CA PRO A 323 1.60 -12.78 26.21
C PRO A 323 0.48 -13.64 25.58
N GLU A 324 -0.16 -14.51 26.37
CA GLU A 324 -1.27 -15.35 25.88
C GLU A 324 -2.43 -14.53 25.29
N ASP A 325 -2.72 -13.37 25.89
CA ASP A 325 -3.78 -12.48 25.40
C ASP A 325 -3.45 -11.87 24.03
N VAL A 326 -2.17 -11.79 23.66
CA VAL A 326 -1.74 -11.33 22.33
C VAL A 326 -1.83 -12.48 21.32
N THR A 327 -1.46 -13.71 21.67
CA THR A 327 -1.40 -14.81 20.69
C THR A 327 -2.75 -15.44 20.35
N LYS A 328 -3.76 -15.29 21.22
CA LYS A 328 -5.04 -15.99 21.08
C LYS A 328 -5.81 -15.63 19.81
N ASP A 329 -5.81 -14.34 19.46
CA ASP A 329 -6.60 -13.78 18.35
C ASP A 329 -5.69 -13.24 17.22
N ALA A 330 -4.38 -13.51 17.28
CA ALA A 330 -3.40 -13.04 16.32
C ALA A 330 -3.28 -13.95 15.08
N LYS A 331 -3.10 -13.32 13.93
CA LYS A 331 -2.58 -13.94 12.71
C LYS A 331 -1.05 -14.05 12.82
N ASP A 332 -0.52 -15.27 12.83
CA ASP A 332 0.94 -15.46 12.79
C ASP A 332 1.41 -15.46 11.32
N LEU A 333 2.31 -14.53 11.01
CA LEU A 333 2.87 -14.24 9.70
C LEU A 333 4.32 -14.69 9.55
N ALA A 334 4.82 -15.50 10.49
CA ALA A 334 6.08 -16.20 10.32
C ALA A 334 6.10 -16.98 8.99
N GLU A 335 7.22 -16.96 8.28
CA GLU A 335 7.40 -17.82 7.10
C GLU A 335 7.17 -19.27 7.52
N THR A 336 6.16 -19.93 6.96
CA THR A 336 6.05 -21.38 7.10
C THR A 336 7.22 -22.00 6.35
N THR A 337 8.32 -22.30 7.04
CA THR A 337 9.28 -23.25 6.51
C THR A 337 8.55 -24.58 6.41
N GLU A 338 8.11 -24.95 5.21
CA GLU A 338 7.70 -26.33 4.92
C GLU A 338 8.90 -27.23 5.29
N ASP A 339 8.76 -28.00 6.37
CA ASP A 339 9.67 -29.06 6.79
C ASP A 339 9.77 -30.19 5.76
#